data_AF-A0A7G3FKN1-F1
#
_entry.id   AF-A0A7G3FKN1-F1
#
_cell.length_a   1.000
_cell.length_b   1.000
_cell.length_c   1.000
_cell.angle_alpha   90.00
_cell.angle_beta   90.00
_cell.angle_gamma   90.00
#
_symmetry.space_group_name_H-M   'P 1'
#
loop_
_entity.id
_entity.type
_entity.pdbx_description
1 polymer ?
#
loop_
_entity_poly.entity_id
_entity_poly.type
_entity_poly.pdbx_seq_one_letter_code
_entity_poly.pdbx_strand_id
1 'polypeptide(L)'
;MKQPIDQLRNMRSLKSFFLALMLTLAISSCGDDEPTIDLDAPNINATEGIFVRGGQNENFTFSVIVPGSIASLSVTASAGTATITNEDELIGETGGLVRVTYETTENIKGTQTVTLSVTDDQGKSTEKAAEIEVFAPINYGMAIVSGAGDVNTTFIQGLINLDQSTIDNSNSTELAQFASIYSDGSAIYSAGFGAPATLGRYVFNSLGEAVLDQEIIVPGSNSFSSVEIVSQTVGYATVGGGLSRAIVFNPAEMRITGEIDLSSAGSGLFYSDIIASGDNLFIALNDFGGSGEAKVAVIDLTTNTLTKVISDDRTATLFGTLTSSIMVKDTNGDIYVQGSGLFSGKNSGILRIKSGETEFDTDYFFDLTTKVGGSCFGLYQFSNGQAMTAVSENDDNWFGFDGDNPSFRYRKIDLANTTDQGDLDASLPNTFAASRTMFFSQISTDEVLFPIAGSDEDAVYSFTLGTGAVAKKMTSTSGYVTGLVPVQ
;
A
#
# COMPACT_ATOMS: atom_id res chain seq x y z
N MET A 1 17.54 23.14 44.88
CA MET A 1 18.94 23.11 45.37
C MET A 1 19.82 22.94 44.15
N LYS A 2 20.30 24.04 43.56
CA LYS A 2 21.72 24.42 43.55
C LYS A 2 22.68 23.32 43.06
N GLN A 3 22.98 23.36 41.75
CA GLN A 3 24.33 23.20 41.19
C GLN A 3 25.34 24.12 41.96
N PRO A 4 26.69 23.98 41.87
CA PRO A 4 27.40 24.01 40.56
C PRO A 4 28.92 23.60 40.47
N ILE A 5 29.53 23.96 39.32
CA ILE A 5 30.95 24.37 39.09
C ILE A 5 31.96 23.21 38.88
N ASP A 6 32.79 23.11 37.82
CA ASP A 6 33.49 24.08 36.95
C ASP A 6 33.64 23.52 35.50
N GLN A 7 33.34 24.24 34.41
CA GLN A 7 34.10 25.35 33.77
C GLN A 7 35.55 24.97 33.37
N LEU A 8 35.81 24.80 32.07
CA LEU A 8 36.75 25.67 31.37
C LEU A 8 36.60 25.60 29.84
N ARG A 9 36.37 26.80 29.32
CA ARG A 9 36.17 27.28 27.96
C ARG A 9 37.55 27.49 27.31
N ASN A 10 37.72 27.16 26.03
CA ASN A 10 38.09 28.13 24.98
C ASN A 10 38.63 27.52 23.67
N MET A 11 37.97 27.99 22.59
CA MET A 11 38.56 28.58 21.37
C MET A 11 39.08 27.70 20.22
N ARG A 12 38.26 27.74 19.15
CA ARG A 12 38.56 28.19 17.78
C ARG A 12 39.86 27.70 17.12
N SER A 13 39.70 26.97 16.02
CA SER A 13 40.48 27.19 14.79
C SER A 13 39.84 26.45 13.61
N LEU A 14 39.09 27.19 12.81
CA LEU A 14 38.71 26.83 11.44
C LEU A 14 40.00 26.69 10.60
N LYS A 15 40.23 25.54 9.95
CA LYS A 15 41.28 25.41 8.94
C LYS A 15 40.73 24.75 7.68
N SER A 16 40.77 25.55 6.63
CA SER A 16 40.50 25.25 5.23
C SER A 16 41.25 24.01 4.76
N PHE A 17 40.52 23.09 4.12
CA PHE A 17 41.10 22.04 3.30
C PHE A 17 41.40 22.62 1.92
N PHE A 18 42.67 22.95 1.69
CA PHE A 18 43.23 23.17 0.36
C PHE A 18 43.88 21.84 -0.05
N LEU A 19 43.25 21.08 -0.94
CA LEU A 19 43.86 19.89 -1.54
C LEU A 19 44.53 20.32 -2.85
N ALA A 20 45.85 20.42 -2.82
CA ALA A 20 46.68 20.69 -3.99
C ALA A 20 46.80 19.40 -4.83
N LEU A 21 46.21 19.42 -6.02
CA LEU A 21 46.40 18.38 -7.02
C LEU A 21 47.73 18.64 -7.75
N MET A 22 48.73 17.80 -7.48
CA MET A 22 49.99 17.75 -8.23
C MET A 22 49.72 17.15 -9.62
N LEU A 23 49.84 17.98 -10.66
CA LEU A 23 49.82 17.55 -12.05
C LEU A 23 51.23 17.02 -12.42
N THR A 24 51.41 15.70 -12.40
CA THR A 24 52.58 15.06 -13.00
C THR A 24 52.35 14.88 -14.49
N LEU A 25 53.01 15.71 -15.30
CA LEU A 25 53.17 15.51 -16.74
C LEU A 25 54.05 14.28 -17.00
N ALA A 26 53.42 13.15 -17.31
CA ALA A 26 54.09 12.04 -17.98
C ALA A 26 53.99 12.28 -19.49
N ILE A 27 55.09 12.73 -20.10
CA ILE A 27 55.24 12.80 -21.55
C ILE A 27 55.47 11.36 -22.03
N SER A 28 54.39 10.69 -22.42
CA SER A 28 54.40 9.42 -23.15
C SER A 28 54.21 9.71 -24.63
N SER A 29 55.07 9.16 -25.46
CA SER A 29 55.15 9.39 -26.90
C SER A 29 53.91 8.87 -27.65
N CYS A 30 53.35 9.77 -28.47
CA CYS A 30 52.49 9.63 -29.64
C CYS A 30 51.99 8.23 -30.01
N GLY A 31 50.70 8.00 -29.76
CA GLY A 31 49.78 7.42 -30.73
C GLY A 31 48.64 8.44 -30.91
N ASP A 32 48.65 9.15 -32.04
CA ASP A 32 47.67 10.18 -32.42
C ASP A 32 46.29 9.54 -32.67
N ASP A 33 45.42 9.54 -31.67
CA ASP A 33 43.97 9.45 -31.82
C ASP A 33 43.31 10.16 -30.62
N GLU A 34 43.65 11.44 -30.42
CA GLU A 34 42.79 12.31 -29.61
C GLU A 34 41.63 12.79 -30.51
N PRO A 35 40.36 12.65 -30.08
CA PRO A 35 39.23 13.13 -30.85
C PRO A 35 39.36 14.64 -31.05
N THR A 36 39.47 15.07 -32.30
CA THR A 36 39.45 16.48 -32.68
C THR A 36 38.05 17.03 -32.40
N ILE A 37 37.93 17.95 -31.44
CA ILE A 37 36.67 18.65 -31.15
C ILE A 37 36.42 19.62 -32.32
N ASP A 38 35.41 19.34 -33.16
CA ASP A 38 34.94 20.27 -34.17
C ASP A 38 34.16 21.39 -33.48
N LEU A 39 34.81 22.55 -33.29
CA LEU A 39 34.22 23.73 -32.64
C LEU A 39 33.04 24.33 -33.42
N ASP A 40 32.87 23.91 -34.68
CA ASP A 40 31.83 24.39 -35.57
C ASP A 40 30.67 23.37 -35.70
N ALA A 41 30.64 22.29 -34.92
CA ALA A 41 29.52 21.33 -34.88
C ALA A 41 28.49 21.67 -33.78
N PRO A 42 27.24 21.16 -33.87
CA PRO A 42 26.26 21.28 -32.80
C PRO A 42 26.80 20.85 -31.43
N ASN A 43 26.48 21.58 -30.38
CA ASN A 43 26.78 21.22 -28.99
C ASN A 43 25.48 20.83 -28.29
N ILE A 44 25.46 19.62 -27.73
CA ILE A 44 24.29 19.03 -27.07
C ILE A 44 24.66 18.63 -25.65
N ASN A 45 23.87 19.10 -24.68
CA ASN A 45 23.94 18.66 -23.30
C ASN A 45 22.66 17.92 -22.93
N ALA A 46 22.81 16.70 -22.42
CA ALA A 46 21.70 15.88 -21.95
C ALA A 46 21.36 16.19 -20.49
N THR A 47 20.09 16.03 -20.12
CA THR A 47 19.69 15.92 -18.72
C THR A 47 20.29 14.63 -18.13
N GLU A 48 20.85 14.71 -16.93
CA GLU A 48 21.40 13.56 -16.19
C GLU A 48 20.43 13.09 -15.09
N GLY A 49 20.56 11.83 -14.66
CA GLY A 49 19.74 11.29 -13.56
C GLY A 49 18.27 11.10 -13.93
N ILE A 50 18.02 10.62 -15.15
CA ILE A 50 16.65 10.34 -15.62
C ILE A 50 16.26 8.93 -15.18
N PHE A 51 15.07 8.81 -14.61
CA PHE A 51 14.55 7.59 -14.03
C PHE A 51 13.10 7.38 -14.50
N VAL A 52 12.75 6.17 -14.94
CA VAL A 52 11.37 5.85 -15.33
C VAL A 52 11.01 4.42 -14.94
N ARG A 53 9.73 4.16 -14.66
CA ARG A 53 9.24 2.80 -14.40
C ARG A 53 8.86 2.12 -15.69
N GLY A 54 9.15 0.83 -15.82
CA GLY A 54 8.65 0.01 -16.92
C GLY A 54 7.14 0.17 -17.08
N GLY A 55 6.68 0.44 -18.30
CA GLY A 55 5.26 0.69 -18.62
C GLY A 55 4.79 2.14 -18.44
N GLN A 56 5.66 3.05 -17.96
CA GLN A 56 5.34 4.48 -17.80
C GLN A 56 6.06 5.34 -18.86
N ASN A 57 5.83 6.65 -18.82
CA ASN A 57 6.57 7.62 -19.61
C ASN A 57 7.30 8.64 -18.73
N GLU A 58 8.32 9.28 -19.29
CA GLU A 58 9.09 10.32 -18.62
C GLU A 58 9.42 11.44 -19.62
N ASN A 59 9.33 12.69 -19.15
CA ASN A 59 9.60 13.87 -19.95
C ASN A 59 10.89 14.54 -19.50
N PHE A 60 11.83 14.77 -20.41
CA PHE A 60 13.09 15.44 -20.11
C PHE A 60 13.57 16.28 -21.29
N THR A 61 14.73 16.92 -21.14
CA THR A 61 15.24 17.86 -22.14
C THR A 61 16.69 17.63 -22.53
N PHE A 62 17.03 18.05 -23.74
CA PHE A 62 18.39 18.33 -24.16
C PHE A 62 18.55 19.83 -24.39
N SER A 63 19.68 20.39 -23.95
CA SER A 63 20.08 21.76 -24.31
C SER A 63 20.96 21.71 -25.56
N VAL A 64 20.55 22.43 -26.60
CA VAL A 64 21.21 22.45 -27.91
C VAL A 64 21.68 23.86 -28.22
N ILE A 65 22.91 23.98 -28.70
CA ILE A 65 23.47 25.20 -29.29
C ILE A 65 24.11 24.81 -30.61
N VAL A 66 23.79 25.51 -31.69
CA VAL A 66 24.41 25.31 -33.00
C VAL A 66 25.09 26.60 -33.47
N PRO A 67 26.24 26.54 -34.17
CA PRO A 67 26.90 27.74 -34.70
C PRO A 67 26.11 28.47 -35.79
N GLY A 68 25.29 27.73 -36.56
CA GLY A 68 24.35 28.24 -37.56
C GLY A 68 22.92 28.19 -37.06
N SER A 69 22.04 27.55 -37.83
CA SER A 69 20.66 27.24 -37.44
C SER A 69 20.38 25.74 -37.43
N ILE A 70 19.45 25.29 -36.60
CA ILE A 70 19.04 23.88 -36.52
C ILE A 70 18.28 23.54 -37.81
N ALA A 71 18.81 22.59 -38.59
CA ALA A 71 18.17 22.13 -39.83
C ALA A 71 17.25 20.93 -39.60
N SER A 72 17.63 20.01 -38.71
CA SER A 72 16.81 18.86 -38.34
C SER A 72 17.15 18.32 -36.96
N LEU A 73 16.15 17.72 -36.33
CA LEU A 73 16.27 16.99 -35.06
C LEU A 73 15.76 15.56 -35.26
N SER A 74 16.40 14.60 -34.60
CA SER A 74 15.84 13.25 -34.50
C SER A 74 16.19 12.62 -33.17
N VAL A 75 15.31 11.78 -32.64
CA VAL A 75 15.55 11.07 -31.38
C VAL A 75 15.32 9.58 -31.57
N THR A 76 16.14 8.77 -30.90
CA THR A 76 16.02 7.32 -30.87
C THR A 76 16.20 6.81 -29.46
N ALA A 77 15.66 5.63 -29.15
CA ALA A 77 15.84 4.96 -27.86
C ALA A 77 16.45 3.56 -28.08
N SER A 78 17.30 3.10 -27.16
CA SER A 78 17.82 1.72 -27.15
C SER A 78 16.71 0.67 -27.00
N ALA A 79 15.66 1.02 -26.27
CA ALA A 79 14.41 0.27 -26.13
C ALA A 79 13.27 1.24 -25.78
N GLY A 80 12.03 0.89 -26.15
CA GLY A 80 10.87 1.78 -25.98
C GLY A 80 10.77 2.78 -27.12
N THR A 81 10.10 3.91 -26.88
CA THR A 81 9.84 4.94 -27.89
C THR A 81 10.27 6.30 -27.35
N ALA A 82 10.97 7.10 -28.15
CA ALA A 82 11.28 8.48 -27.82
C ALA A 82 10.69 9.40 -28.90
N THR A 83 10.11 10.52 -28.48
CA THR A 83 9.49 11.49 -29.38
C THR A 83 9.86 12.91 -28.98
N ILE A 84 10.19 13.76 -29.96
CA ILE A 84 10.40 15.19 -29.75
C ILE A 84 9.04 15.89 -29.78
N THR A 85 8.72 16.68 -28.77
CA THR A 85 7.39 17.30 -28.63
C THR A 85 7.33 18.76 -29.05
N ASN A 86 8.46 19.37 -29.42
CA ASN A 86 8.57 20.78 -29.78
C ASN A 86 9.52 21.05 -30.96
N GLU A 87 9.59 20.12 -31.91
CA GLU A 87 10.50 20.23 -33.07
C GLU A 87 10.24 21.50 -33.89
N ASP A 88 8.99 21.78 -34.23
CA ASP A 88 8.58 22.94 -35.05
C ASP A 88 8.96 24.31 -34.43
N GLU A 89 9.18 24.35 -33.12
CA GLU A 89 9.61 25.57 -32.41
C GLU A 89 11.11 25.84 -32.51
N LEU A 90 11.90 24.84 -32.94
CA LEU A 90 13.36 24.87 -32.86
C LEU A 90 14.04 24.87 -34.24
N ILE A 91 13.38 24.39 -35.29
CA ILE A 91 13.94 24.43 -36.65
C ILE A 91 14.16 25.88 -37.09
N GLY A 92 15.38 26.19 -37.55
CA GLY A 92 15.80 27.53 -37.94
C GLY A 92 16.37 28.39 -36.80
N GLU A 93 16.28 27.93 -35.55
CA GLU A 93 16.87 28.63 -34.39
C GLU A 93 18.34 28.25 -34.19
N THR A 94 19.09 29.08 -33.45
CA THR A 94 20.51 28.84 -33.15
C THR A 94 20.73 27.94 -31.91
N GLY A 95 19.64 27.49 -31.28
CA GLY A 95 19.67 26.68 -30.07
C GLY A 95 18.36 26.73 -29.29
N GLY A 96 18.23 25.87 -28.28
CA GLY A 96 17.04 25.78 -27.45
C GLY A 96 16.98 24.51 -26.61
N LEU A 97 15.86 24.33 -25.91
CA LEU A 97 15.57 23.11 -25.16
C LEU A 97 14.71 22.18 -26.01
N VAL A 98 15.29 21.07 -26.45
CA VAL A 98 14.55 19.98 -27.11
C VAL A 98 13.83 19.18 -26.04
N ARG A 99 12.50 19.14 -26.08
CA ARG A 99 11.65 18.37 -25.16
C ARG A 99 11.43 16.98 -25.73
N VAL A 100 11.74 15.97 -24.94
CA VAL A 100 11.60 14.57 -25.32
C VAL A 100 10.67 13.87 -24.33
N THR A 101 9.71 13.14 -24.87
CA THR A 101 8.94 12.14 -24.12
C THR A 101 9.53 10.77 -24.42
N TYR A 102 9.88 10.03 -23.38
CA TYR A 102 10.33 8.65 -23.46
C TYR A 102 9.25 7.73 -22.89
N GLU A 103 8.78 6.78 -23.69
CA GLU A 103 7.77 5.79 -23.32
C GLU A 103 8.42 4.41 -23.25
N THR A 104 8.22 3.72 -22.12
CA THR A 104 8.74 2.37 -21.90
C THR A 104 7.61 1.35 -21.77
N THR A 105 7.92 0.07 -21.93
CA THR A 105 6.99 -1.06 -21.69
C THR A 105 7.37 -1.77 -20.40
N GLU A 106 6.46 -2.53 -19.80
CA GLU A 106 6.70 -3.24 -18.53
C GLU A 106 7.93 -4.17 -18.55
N ASN A 107 8.33 -4.63 -19.74
CA ASN A 107 9.43 -5.57 -19.92
C ASN A 107 10.83 -4.91 -20.01
N ILE A 108 10.88 -3.59 -20.21
CA ILE A 108 12.15 -2.86 -20.31
C ILE A 108 12.64 -2.54 -18.90
N LYS A 109 13.93 -2.78 -18.65
CA LYS A 109 14.58 -2.56 -17.35
C LYS A 109 16.07 -2.31 -17.49
N GLY A 110 16.67 -1.73 -16.45
CA GLY A 110 18.07 -1.34 -16.41
C GLY A 110 18.35 -0.09 -17.23
N THR A 111 19.64 0.21 -17.40
CA THR A 111 20.09 1.40 -18.12
C THR A 111 19.74 1.33 -19.61
N GLN A 112 18.96 2.31 -20.06
CA GLN A 112 18.60 2.58 -21.44
C GLN A 112 19.25 3.88 -21.90
N THR A 113 19.34 4.09 -23.21
CA THR A 113 19.81 5.34 -23.78
C THR A 113 18.76 5.94 -24.68
N VAL A 114 18.58 7.25 -24.58
CA VAL A 114 17.86 8.06 -25.57
C VAL A 114 18.86 8.99 -26.23
N THR A 115 19.05 8.83 -27.53
CA THR A 115 20.03 9.59 -28.31
C THR A 115 19.33 10.66 -29.12
N LEU A 116 19.69 11.91 -28.88
CA LEU A 116 19.33 13.04 -29.73
C LEU A 116 20.43 13.26 -30.77
N SER A 117 20.03 13.36 -32.03
CA SER A 117 20.88 13.79 -33.14
C SER A 117 20.41 15.16 -33.63
N VAL A 118 21.34 16.10 -33.76
CA VAL A 118 21.09 17.47 -34.25
C VAL A 118 21.97 17.70 -35.47
N THR A 119 21.37 18.18 -36.55
CA THR A 119 22.09 18.63 -37.75
C THR A 119 21.86 20.11 -37.96
N ASP A 120 22.93 20.87 -38.20
CA ASP A 120 22.85 22.29 -38.54
C ASP A 120 22.63 22.54 -40.05
N ASP A 121 22.39 23.79 -40.42
CA ASP A 121 22.22 24.26 -41.80
C ASP A 121 23.44 24.11 -42.71
N GLN A 122 24.61 23.80 -42.14
CA GLN A 122 25.83 23.49 -42.86
C GLN A 122 26.05 21.98 -43.03
N GLY A 123 25.11 21.17 -42.53
CA GLY A 123 25.12 19.71 -42.62
C GLY A 123 26.03 19.03 -41.60
N LYS A 124 26.56 19.77 -40.60
CA LYS A 124 27.31 19.17 -39.50
C LYS A 124 26.35 18.60 -38.47
N SER A 125 26.69 17.43 -37.96
CA SER A 125 25.82 16.69 -37.04
C SER A 125 26.55 16.28 -35.78
N THR A 126 25.86 16.38 -34.65
CA THR A 126 26.32 15.85 -33.35
C THR A 126 25.21 14.99 -32.76
N GLU A 127 25.62 13.94 -32.06
CA GLU A 127 24.71 13.09 -31.30
C GLU A 127 25.09 13.11 -29.82
N LYS A 128 24.08 13.06 -28.96
CA LYS A 128 24.28 12.92 -27.52
C LYS A 128 23.23 11.98 -26.94
N ALA A 129 23.72 10.96 -26.24
CA ALA A 129 22.89 10.08 -25.45
C ALA A 129 22.61 10.71 -24.07
N ALA A 130 21.36 10.59 -23.64
CA ALA A 130 20.97 10.65 -22.24
C ALA A 130 20.81 9.21 -21.73
N GLU A 131 21.42 8.92 -20.57
CA GLU A 131 21.20 7.65 -19.88
C GLU A 131 19.92 7.75 -19.04
N ILE A 132 19.09 6.71 -19.14
CA ILE A 132 17.82 6.59 -18.44
C ILE A 132 17.82 5.26 -17.73
N GLU A 133 17.70 5.26 -16.41
CA GLU A 133 17.55 4.02 -15.67
C GLU A 133 16.07 3.63 -15.61
N VAL A 134 15.74 2.47 -16.18
CA VAL A 134 14.37 1.94 -16.19
C VAL A 134 14.20 0.91 -15.07
N PHE A 135 13.33 1.18 -14.11
CA PHE A 135 13.08 0.28 -12.98
C PHE A 135 11.91 -0.65 -13.28
N ALA A 136 11.98 -1.86 -12.74
CA ALA A 136 10.84 -2.77 -12.80
C ALA A 136 9.64 -2.16 -12.04
N PRO A 137 8.40 -2.44 -12.49
CA PRO A 137 7.21 -1.96 -11.78
C PRO A 137 7.15 -2.55 -10.37
N ILE A 138 6.66 -1.74 -9.43
CA ILE A 138 6.32 -2.20 -8.09
C ILE A 138 4.92 -2.78 -8.18
N ASN A 139 4.77 -4.05 -7.82
CA ASN A 139 3.50 -4.77 -7.95
C ASN A 139 2.81 -4.98 -6.59
N TYR A 140 3.56 -4.84 -5.48
CA TYR A 140 3.02 -5.02 -4.14
C TYR A 140 3.47 -3.90 -3.20
N GLY A 141 2.54 -3.45 -2.37
CA GLY A 141 2.82 -2.64 -1.19
C GLY A 141 2.78 -3.52 0.06
N MET A 142 3.81 -3.43 0.90
CA MET A 142 3.91 -4.22 2.12
C MET A 142 4.08 -3.33 3.35
N ALA A 143 3.41 -3.70 4.44
CA ALA A 143 3.58 -3.11 5.76
C ALA A 143 4.18 -4.14 6.74
N ILE A 144 5.20 -3.70 7.48
CA ILE A 144 5.85 -4.46 8.55
C ILE A 144 5.78 -3.64 9.83
N VAL A 145 5.36 -4.26 10.93
CA VAL A 145 5.43 -3.63 12.26
C VAL A 145 6.65 -4.14 12.99
N SER A 146 7.53 -3.20 13.34
CA SER A 146 8.78 -3.45 14.05
C SER A 146 8.91 -2.53 15.26
N GLY A 147 9.68 -2.96 16.26
CA GLY A 147 9.88 -2.20 17.48
C GLY A 147 10.24 -3.03 18.69
N ALA A 148 10.45 -2.36 19.83
CA ALA A 148 10.75 -3.00 21.11
C ALA A 148 9.82 -2.45 22.21
N GLY A 149 9.22 -3.35 22.99
CA GLY A 149 8.27 -2.99 24.04
C GLY A 149 7.04 -2.27 23.47
N ASP A 150 6.71 -1.12 24.05
CA ASP A 150 5.55 -0.31 23.64
C ASP A 150 5.84 0.56 22.40
N VAL A 151 7.08 0.61 21.92
CA VAL A 151 7.50 1.42 20.77
C VAL A 151 7.52 0.55 19.52
N ASN A 152 6.33 0.29 18.97
CA ASN A 152 6.16 -0.38 17.68
C ASN A 152 5.63 0.63 16.66
N THR A 153 6.20 0.63 15.46
CA THR A 153 5.70 1.43 14.35
C THR A 153 5.61 0.63 13.06
N THR A 154 4.91 1.18 12.08
CA THR A 154 4.74 0.59 10.76
C THR A 154 5.81 1.08 9.80
N PHE A 155 6.38 0.15 9.05
CA PHE A 155 7.32 0.38 7.97
C PHE A 155 6.65 -0.06 6.67
N ILE A 156 6.57 0.83 5.68
CA ILE A 156 5.97 0.53 4.38
C ILE A 156 7.02 0.53 3.27
N GLN A 157 6.90 -0.42 2.33
CA GLN A 157 7.82 -0.55 1.19
C GLN A 157 7.13 -1.11 -0.04
N GLY A 158 7.73 -0.86 -1.21
CA GLY A 158 7.30 -1.40 -2.49
C GLY A 158 8.11 -2.63 -2.87
N LEU A 159 7.43 -3.66 -3.37
CA LEU A 159 8.06 -4.89 -3.86
C LEU A 159 7.71 -5.12 -5.33
N ILE A 160 8.73 -5.44 -6.12
CA ILE A 160 8.57 -5.85 -7.53
C ILE A 160 7.84 -7.19 -7.61
N ASN A 161 8.23 -8.14 -6.76
CA ASN A 161 7.61 -9.46 -6.68
C ASN A 161 7.77 -10.00 -5.25
N LEU A 162 7.30 -11.23 -5.04
CA LEU A 162 7.34 -11.90 -3.74
C LEU A 162 8.24 -13.14 -3.79
N ASP A 163 9.25 -13.14 -4.66
CA ASP A 163 10.14 -14.29 -4.93
C ASP A 163 11.41 -14.30 -4.04
N GLN A 164 11.43 -13.44 -3.03
CA GLN A 164 12.52 -13.31 -2.07
C GLN A 164 12.31 -14.20 -0.85
N SER A 165 13.36 -14.88 -0.40
CA SER A 165 13.31 -15.78 0.76
C SER A 165 13.18 -15.05 2.10
N THR A 166 13.57 -13.77 2.16
CA THR A 166 13.54 -12.95 3.36
C THR A 166 13.05 -11.54 3.06
N ILE A 167 12.44 -10.90 4.05
CA ILE A 167 12.10 -9.49 4.03
C ILE A 167 12.51 -8.81 5.34
N ASP A 168 13.01 -7.59 5.23
CA ASP A 168 13.32 -6.72 6.35
C ASP A 168 12.71 -5.33 6.11
N ASN A 169 12.99 -4.38 7.01
CA ASN A 169 12.54 -2.99 6.89
C ASN A 169 13.64 -2.02 6.45
N SER A 170 14.74 -2.50 5.85
CA SER A 170 15.90 -1.66 5.48
C SER A 170 15.61 -0.69 4.32
N ASN A 171 14.69 -1.05 3.42
CA ASN A 171 14.25 -0.22 2.28
C ASN A 171 12.85 0.38 2.52
N SER A 172 12.44 0.51 3.78
CA SER A 172 11.10 0.95 4.14
C SER A 172 11.06 2.40 4.59
N THR A 173 9.91 3.02 4.37
CA THR A 173 9.54 4.30 4.98
C THR A 173 8.87 4.03 6.32
N GLU A 174 9.47 4.54 7.40
CA GLU A 174 8.92 4.48 8.75
C GLU A 174 7.75 5.47 8.90
N LEU A 175 6.62 4.98 9.41
CA LEU A 175 5.47 5.80 9.76
C LEU A 175 5.58 6.26 11.22
N ALA A 176 4.80 7.27 11.60
CA ALA A 176 4.81 7.79 12.98
C ALA A 176 4.04 6.88 13.97
N GLN A 177 3.24 5.94 13.46
CA GLN A 177 2.32 5.14 14.25
C GLN A 177 2.01 3.79 13.59
N PHE A 178 1.35 2.91 14.34
CA PHE A 178 0.72 1.72 13.77
C PHE A 178 -0.30 2.14 12.70
N ALA A 179 -0.27 1.53 11.53
CA ALA A 179 -1.16 1.85 10.43
C ALA A 179 -1.60 0.61 9.65
N SER A 180 -2.86 0.62 9.23
CA SER A 180 -3.36 -0.31 8.21
C SER A 180 -3.09 0.27 6.82
N ILE A 181 -2.87 -0.60 5.83
CA ILE A 181 -2.62 -0.19 4.45
C ILE A 181 -3.73 -0.67 3.50
N TYR A 182 -4.03 0.16 2.51
CA TYR A 182 -5.01 -0.04 1.45
C TYR A 182 -4.38 0.31 0.10
N SER A 183 -5.04 -0.03 -1.01
CA SER A 183 -4.54 0.26 -2.35
C SER A 183 -5.67 0.56 -3.33
N ASP A 184 -5.38 1.42 -4.31
CA ASP A 184 -6.21 1.66 -5.49
C ASP A 184 -5.67 0.98 -6.76
N GLY A 185 -4.65 0.11 -6.60
CA GLY A 185 -3.89 -0.49 -7.70
C GLY A 185 -2.74 0.37 -8.20
N SER A 186 -2.56 1.60 -7.72
CA SER A 186 -1.46 2.49 -8.16
C SER A 186 -0.60 3.02 -7.02
N ALA A 187 -1.19 3.19 -5.84
CA ALA A 187 -0.56 3.75 -4.65
C ALA A 187 -0.97 2.98 -3.40
N ILE A 188 -0.17 3.09 -2.32
CA ILE A 188 -0.58 2.65 -0.99
C ILE A 188 -1.26 3.82 -0.27
N TYR A 189 -2.32 3.52 0.47
CA TYR A 189 -2.93 4.44 1.43
C TYR A 189 -2.74 3.90 2.83
N SER A 190 -2.16 4.67 3.74
CA SER A 190 -1.95 4.27 5.13
C SER A 190 -2.91 5.02 6.06
N ALA A 191 -3.74 4.30 6.79
CA ALA A 191 -4.59 4.85 7.86
C ALA A 191 -3.93 4.57 9.21
N GLY A 192 -3.36 5.60 9.81
CA GLY A 192 -2.67 5.45 11.09
C GLY A 192 -3.59 5.59 12.29
N PHE A 193 -3.25 4.89 13.37
CA PHE A 193 -3.90 4.99 14.68
C PHE A 193 -3.13 5.96 15.58
N GLY A 194 -3.69 7.15 15.78
CA GLY A 194 -3.13 8.22 16.60
C GLY A 194 -3.80 9.57 16.30
N ALA A 195 -3.69 10.51 17.24
CA ALA A 195 -4.28 11.85 17.09
C ALA A 195 -3.25 12.84 16.51
N PRO A 196 -3.58 13.63 15.47
CA PRO A 196 -4.85 13.61 14.72
C PRO A 196 -4.95 12.42 13.76
N ALA A 197 -6.17 12.07 13.34
CA ALA A 197 -6.39 11.05 12.32
C ALA A 197 -5.70 11.44 11.01
N THR A 198 -4.88 10.54 10.47
CA THR A 198 -4.13 10.73 9.23
C THR A 198 -4.38 9.61 8.24
N LEU A 199 -4.62 9.98 6.98
CA LEU A 199 -4.67 9.09 5.83
C LEU A 199 -3.62 9.59 4.84
N GLY A 200 -2.51 8.87 4.73
CA GLY A 200 -1.40 9.21 3.84
C GLY A 200 -1.46 8.40 2.55
N ARG A 201 -1.19 9.03 1.40
CA ARG A 201 -1.03 8.40 0.10
C ARG A 201 0.46 8.32 -0.22
N TYR A 202 0.93 7.12 -0.55
CA TYR A 202 2.33 6.86 -0.87
C TYR A 202 2.46 6.32 -2.28
N VAL A 203 3.29 7.00 -3.07
CA VAL A 203 3.77 6.54 -4.37
C VAL A 203 5.17 6.01 -4.21
N PHE A 204 5.63 5.18 -5.13
CA PHE A 204 6.98 4.61 -5.02
C PHE A 204 7.95 5.35 -5.93
N ASN A 205 9.14 5.67 -5.43
CA ASN A 205 10.19 6.27 -6.26
C ASN A 205 10.90 5.23 -7.15
N SER A 206 11.93 5.66 -7.87
CA SER A 206 12.76 4.77 -8.70
C SER A 206 13.41 3.62 -7.92
N LEU A 207 13.73 3.82 -6.64
CA LEU A 207 14.33 2.80 -5.79
C LEU A 207 13.31 1.83 -5.18
N GLY A 208 12.02 2.01 -5.46
CA GLY A 208 10.94 1.22 -4.86
C GLY A 208 10.54 1.67 -3.44
N GLU A 209 11.13 2.75 -2.94
CA GLU A 209 10.82 3.32 -1.63
C GLU A 209 9.45 4.00 -1.67
N ALA A 210 8.65 3.80 -0.62
CA ALA A 210 7.34 4.44 -0.48
C ALA A 210 7.50 5.91 -0.05
N VAL A 211 7.21 6.84 -0.95
CA VAL A 211 7.31 8.29 -0.72
C VAL A 211 5.92 8.85 -0.48
N LEU A 212 5.76 9.59 0.62
CA LEU A 212 4.53 10.33 0.90
C LEU A 212 4.29 11.34 -0.22
N ASP A 213 3.19 11.16 -0.94
CA ASP A 213 2.75 12.08 -1.98
C ASP A 213 1.84 13.16 -1.39
N GLN A 214 0.76 12.73 -0.73
CA GLN A 214 -0.27 13.61 -0.19
C GLN A 214 -0.92 13.00 1.04
N GLU A 215 -1.57 13.82 1.86
CA GLU A 215 -2.26 13.37 3.07
C GLU A 215 -3.57 14.11 3.32
N ILE A 216 -4.51 13.41 3.96
CA ILE A 216 -5.69 13.98 4.60
C ILE A 216 -5.48 13.90 6.11
N ILE A 217 -5.66 15.04 6.78
CA ILE A 217 -5.61 15.14 8.24
C ILE A 217 -6.97 15.60 8.74
N VAL A 218 -7.53 14.89 9.72
CA VAL A 218 -8.76 15.29 10.41
C VAL A 218 -8.46 15.58 11.88
N PRO A 219 -8.41 16.86 12.28
CA PRO A 219 -8.24 17.24 13.68
C PRO A 219 -9.42 16.80 14.55
N GLY A 220 -9.17 16.49 15.83
CA GLY A 220 -10.21 16.10 16.80
C GLY A 220 -10.66 14.64 16.71
N SER A 221 -9.97 13.82 15.93
CA SER A 221 -10.15 12.38 15.82
C SER A 221 -8.82 11.66 16.00
N ASN A 222 -8.88 10.38 16.38
CA ASN A 222 -7.71 9.54 16.66
C ASN A 222 -7.40 8.51 15.57
N SER A 223 -8.28 8.31 14.59
CA SER A 223 -7.98 7.39 13.48
C SER A 223 -8.96 7.53 12.33
N PHE A 224 -8.49 7.15 11.15
CA PHE A 224 -9.36 6.54 10.17
C PHE A 224 -9.50 5.05 10.52
N SER A 225 -10.67 4.62 10.97
CA SER A 225 -10.85 3.26 11.52
C SER A 225 -10.97 2.19 10.44
N SER A 226 -11.63 2.50 9.33
CA SER A 226 -11.72 1.66 8.14
C SER A 226 -11.77 2.53 6.88
N VAL A 227 -11.24 2.02 5.77
CA VAL A 227 -11.17 2.70 4.48
C VAL A 227 -11.65 1.77 3.37
N GLU A 228 -12.53 2.26 2.50
CA GLU A 228 -12.95 1.59 1.26
C GLU A 228 -12.51 2.46 0.08
N ILE A 229 -11.71 1.89 -0.81
CA ILE A 229 -11.29 2.56 -2.06
C ILE A 229 -12.06 1.92 -3.20
N VAL A 230 -13.02 2.66 -3.76
CA VAL A 230 -13.87 2.16 -4.86
C VAL A 230 -13.22 2.40 -6.21
N SER A 231 -12.52 3.52 -6.36
CA SER A 231 -11.78 3.90 -7.57
C SER A 231 -10.73 4.96 -7.24
N GLN A 232 -9.90 5.34 -8.22
CA GLN A 232 -8.95 6.45 -8.07
C GLN A 232 -9.63 7.80 -7.75
N THR A 233 -10.93 7.96 -8.00
CA THR A 233 -11.66 9.23 -7.78
C THR A 233 -12.68 9.20 -6.65
N VAL A 234 -12.97 8.02 -6.09
CA VAL A 234 -13.98 7.84 -5.03
C VAL A 234 -13.49 6.83 -4.00
N GLY A 235 -13.40 7.28 -2.76
CA GLY A 235 -13.16 6.45 -1.58
C GLY A 235 -13.97 6.95 -0.38
N TYR A 236 -14.13 6.08 0.61
CA TYR A 236 -14.81 6.34 1.86
C TYR A 236 -13.90 5.99 3.03
N ALA A 237 -13.88 6.83 4.06
CA ALA A 237 -13.10 6.53 5.26
C ALA A 237 -13.85 6.95 6.52
N THR A 238 -14.00 6.03 7.47
CA THR A 238 -14.67 6.33 8.74
C THR A 238 -13.72 7.06 9.67
N VAL A 239 -14.18 8.12 10.33
CA VAL A 239 -13.37 8.93 11.24
C VAL A 239 -13.78 8.60 12.67
N GLY A 240 -12.94 7.84 13.39
CA GLY A 240 -13.22 7.31 14.71
C GLY A 240 -12.47 8.01 15.85
N GLY A 241 -12.82 7.71 17.10
CA GLY A 241 -12.09 8.21 18.27
C GLY A 241 -12.18 9.71 18.50
N GLY A 242 -13.38 10.29 18.36
CA GLY A 242 -13.66 11.69 18.71
C GLY A 242 -14.74 12.35 17.87
N LEU A 243 -15.01 11.83 16.67
CA LEU A 243 -16.05 12.29 15.76
C LEU A 243 -16.95 11.12 15.34
N SER A 244 -18.20 11.41 14.96
CA SER A 244 -19.17 10.42 14.49
C SER A 244 -19.51 10.69 13.03
N ARG A 245 -18.56 10.41 12.12
CA ARG A 245 -18.74 10.64 10.67
C ARG A 245 -17.87 9.71 9.83
N ALA A 246 -18.22 9.60 8.55
CA ALA A 246 -17.30 9.17 7.50
C ALA A 246 -17.04 10.32 6.53
N ILE A 247 -15.90 10.30 5.85
CA ILE A 247 -15.60 11.21 4.75
C ILE A 247 -15.79 10.48 3.42
N VAL A 248 -16.21 11.23 2.41
CA VAL A 248 -16.05 10.87 0.99
C VAL A 248 -14.84 11.64 0.51
N PHE A 249 -13.92 10.98 -0.17
CA PHE A 249 -12.71 11.61 -0.67
C PHE A 249 -12.36 11.14 -2.09
N ASN A 250 -11.58 11.95 -2.79
CA ASN A 250 -10.92 11.57 -4.03
C ASN A 250 -9.54 10.98 -3.67
N PRO A 251 -9.29 9.67 -3.88
CA PRO A 251 -8.01 9.04 -3.54
C PRO A 251 -6.81 9.61 -4.31
N ALA A 252 -6.93 9.88 -5.61
CA ALA A 252 -5.83 10.43 -6.41
C ALA A 252 -5.44 11.85 -5.99
N GLU A 253 -6.41 12.67 -5.58
CA GLU A 253 -6.17 14.07 -5.19
C GLU A 253 -6.02 14.25 -3.68
N MET A 254 -6.31 13.22 -2.87
CA MET A 254 -6.36 13.30 -1.41
C MET A 254 -7.14 14.51 -0.90
N ARG A 255 -8.36 14.68 -1.44
CA ARG A 255 -9.30 15.75 -1.06
C ARG A 255 -10.60 15.17 -0.55
N ILE A 256 -11.05 15.65 0.61
CA ILE A 256 -12.40 15.40 1.11
C ILE A 256 -13.38 16.10 0.16
N THR A 257 -14.26 15.32 -0.46
CA THR A 257 -15.30 15.77 -1.39
C THR A 257 -16.69 15.76 -0.78
N GLY A 258 -16.87 15.11 0.38
CA GLY A 258 -18.11 15.07 1.12
C GLY A 258 -17.95 14.49 2.52
N GLU A 259 -19.01 14.57 3.32
CA GLU A 259 -19.06 13.99 4.66
C GLU A 259 -20.40 13.29 4.86
N ILE A 260 -20.38 12.20 5.62
CA ILE A 260 -21.55 11.42 6.01
C ILE A 260 -21.66 11.52 7.53
N ASP A 261 -22.76 12.12 8.01
CA ASP A 261 -23.06 12.21 9.45
C ASP A 261 -23.50 10.85 10.00
N LEU A 262 -22.77 10.33 10.99
CA LEU A 262 -23.05 9.08 11.68
C LEU A 262 -23.50 9.30 13.14
N SER A 263 -23.76 10.54 13.55
CA SER A 263 -24.15 10.86 14.93
C SER A 263 -25.43 10.15 15.39
N SER A 264 -26.36 9.89 14.46
CA SER A 264 -27.58 9.14 14.75
C SER A 264 -27.40 7.62 14.75
N ALA A 265 -26.22 7.10 14.36
CA ALA A 265 -25.93 5.67 14.42
C ALA A 265 -25.66 5.17 15.85
N GLY A 266 -25.22 6.07 16.74
CA GLY A 266 -24.92 5.78 18.14
C GLY A 266 -23.67 6.50 18.63
N SER A 267 -23.53 6.59 19.95
CA SER A 267 -22.38 7.23 20.61
C SER A 267 -21.31 6.20 21.01
N GLY A 268 -20.04 6.59 20.93
CA GLY A 268 -18.93 5.74 21.42
C GLY A 268 -18.65 4.51 20.57
N LEU A 269 -19.11 4.51 19.31
CA LEU A 269 -18.90 3.43 18.37
C LEU A 269 -17.48 3.41 17.83
N PHE A 270 -16.95 2.21 17.63
CA PHE A 270 -15.82 1.95 16.74
C PHE A 270 -16.36 1.48 15.38
N TYR A 271 -15.73 1.91 14.29
CA TYR A 271 -16.10 1.48 12.94
C TYR A 271 -15.13 0.39 12.52
N SER A 272 -15.62 -0.84 12.44
CA SER A 272 -14.76 -2.02 12.33
C SER A 272 -14.48 -2.45 10.90
N ASP A 273 -15.38 -2.14 9.98
CA ASP A 273 -15.22 -2.44 8.57
C ASP A 273 -16.21 -1.60 7.74
N ILE A 274 -15.94 -1.48 6.45
CA ILE A 274 -16.70 -0.68 5.50
C ILE A 274 -16.69 -1.37 4.14
N ILE A 275 -17.85 -1.44 3.48
CA ILE A 275 -17.94 -2.04 2.13
C ILE A 275 -18.97 -1.30 1.28
N ALA A 276 -18.60 -0.95 0.06
CA ALA A 276 -19.52 -0.39 -0.92
C ALA A 276 -20.21 -1.50 -1.72
N SER A 277 -21.52 -1.41 -1.91
CA SER A 277 -22.28 -2.36 -2.75
C SER A 277 -23.51 -1.74 -3.37
N GLY A 278 -23.54 -1.70 -4.71
CA GLY A 278 -24.59 -0.99 -5.45
C GLY A 278 -24.60 0.49 -5.08
N ASP A 279 -25.79 1.02 -4.81
CA ASP A 279 -25.98 2.42 -4.40
C ASP A 279 -25.83 2.63 -2.88
N ASN A 280 -25.35 1.62 -2.14
CA ASN A 280 -25.25 1.67 -0.69
C ASN A 280 -23.80 1.48 -0.20
N LEU A 281 -23.53 2.07 0.96
CA LEU A 281 -22.34 1.82 1.76
C LEU A 281 -22.77 1.26 3.10
N PHE A 282 -22.13 0.16 3.50
CA PHE A 282 -22.38 -0.52 4.76
C PHE A 282 -21.18 -0.30 5.68
N ILE A 283 -21.45 0.12 6.92
CA ILE A 283 -20.40 0.34 7.93
C ILE A 283 -20.72 -0.51 9.16
N ALA A 284 -19.81 -1.40 9.53
CA ALA A 284 -19.93 -2.22 10.73
C ALA A 284 -19.71 -1.36 11.98
N LEU A 285 -20.72 -1.33 12.85
CA LEU A 285 -20.72 -0.54 14.08
C LEU A 285 -20.42 -1.46 15.26
N ASN A 286 -19.35 -1.16 15.99
CA ASN A 286 -18.94 -1.92 17.16
C ASN A 286 -19.10 -1.08 18.44
N ASP A 287 -19.97 -1.54 19.33
CA ASP A 287 -20.16 -1.01 20.69
C ASP A 287 -19.52 -1.93 21.76
N PHE A 288 -18.61 -2.81 21.34
CA PHE A 288 -17.93 -3.81 22.16
C PHE A 288 -18.90 -4.70 22.94
N GLY A 289 -20.01 -5.08 22.30
CA GLY A 289 -21.02 -5.98 22.85
C GLY A 289 -22.03 -5.30 23.77
N GLY A 290 -21.94 -3.98 23.96
CA GLY A 290 -22.76 -3.22 24.89
C GLY A 290 -24.27 -3.35 24.64
N SER A 291 -24.69 -3.51 23.39
CA SER A 291 -26.10 -3.75 23.05
C SER A 291 -26.50 -5.22 22.97
N GLY A 292 -25.55 -6.13 22.84
CA GLY A 292 -25.84 -7.54 22.53
C GLY A 292 -26.39 -7.78 21.12
N GLU A 293 -26.18 -6.85 20.20
CA GLU A 293 -26.64 -6.91 18.81
C GLU A 293 -25.48 -6.63 17.84
N ALA A 294 -25.51 -7.25 16.67
CA ALA A 294 -24.73 -6.81 15.52
C ALA A 294 -25.42 -5.61 14.87
N LYS A 295 -24.67 -4.55 14.55
CA LYS A 295 -25.23 -3.30 13.99
C LYS A 295 -24.46 -2.83 12.77
N VAL A 296 -25.18 -2.53 11.70
CA VAL A 296 -24.61 -1.99 10.47
C VAL A 296 -25.35 -0.70 10.09
N ALA A 297 -24.59 0.38 9.88
CA ALA A 297 -25.13 1.59 9.28
C ALA A 297 -25.27 1.39 7.76
N VAL A 298 -26.42 1.81 7.20
CA VAL A 298 -26.70 1.79 5.77
C VAL A 298 -26.77 3.22 5.24
N ILE A 299 -25.88 3.55 4.32
CA ILE A 299 -25.73 4.89 3.75
C ILE A 299 -26.12 4.83 2.28
N ASP A 300 -26.97 5.77 1.84
CA ASP A 300 -27.26 6.00 0.42
C ASP A 300 -26.11 6.78 -0.22
N LEU A 301 -25.46 6.21 -1.23
CA LEU A 301 -24.30 6.80 -1.91
C LEU A 301 -24.66 7.90 -2.91
N THR A 302 -25.92 8.00 -3.33
CA THR A 302 -26.41 9.09 -4.19
C THR A 302 -26.51 10.39 -3.40
N THR A 303 -26.94 10.30 -2.14
CA THR A 303 -27.13 11.47 -1.26
C THR A 303 -26.02 11.62 -0.21
N ASN A 304 -25.18 10.60 0.00
CA ASN A 304 -24.21 10.49 1.08
C ASN A 304 -24.86 10.67 2.47
N THR A 305 -26.02 10.03 2.68
CA THR A 305 -26.76 10.14 3.95
C THR A 305 -26.98 8.80 4.61
N LEU A 306 -26.76 8.74 5.92
CA LEU A 306 -27.21 7.61 6.75
C LEU A 306 -28.73 7.48 6.65
N THR A 307 -29.19 6.34 6.12
CA THR A 307 -30.63 6.07 5.94
C THR A 307 -31.22 5.34 7.14
N LYS A 308 -30.47 4.39 7.70
CA LYS A 308 -30.87 3.58 8.86
C LYS A 308 -29.66 2.85 9.46
N VAL A 309 -29.87 2.34 10.67
CA VAL A 309 -29.03 1.30 11.27
C VAL A 309 -29.87 0.03 11.33
N ILE A 310 -29.35 -1.05 10.73
CA ILE A 310 -29.95 -2.38 10.84
C ILE A 310 -29.27 -3.15 11.97
N SER A 311 -30.03 -3.99 12.65
CA SER A 311 -29.53 -4.80 13.75
C SER A 311 -30.04 -6.23 13.74
N ASP A 312 -29.28 -7.14 14.34
CA ASP A 312 -29.64 -8.53 14.53
C ASP A 312 -29.05 -9.03 15.86
N ASP A 313 -29.84 -9.77 16.64
CA ASP A 313 -29.47 -10.20 17.99
C ASP A 313 -28.94 -11.64 18.06
N ARG A 314 -28.79 -12.31 16.92
CA ARG A 314 -28.26 -13.69 16.84
C ARG A 314 -26.75 -13.75 17.09
N THR A 315 -26.04 -12.65 16.84
CA THR A 315 -24.62 -12.43 17.15
C THR A 315 -24.43 -10.98 17.61
N ALA A 316 -23.22 -10.62 18.04
CA ALA A 316 -22.84 -9.26 18.39
C ALA A 316 -21.34 -9.04 18.19
N THR A 317 -20.87 -7.84 18.52
CA THR A 317 -19.44 -7.48 18.49
C THR A 317 -18.85 -7.72 17.09
N LEU A 318 -19.28 -6.87 16.15
CA LEU A 318 -18.75 -6.82 14.79
C LEU A 318 -17.33 -6.27 14.82
N PHE A 319 -16.38 -7.09 15.27
CA PHE A 319 -15.00 -6.71 15.49
C PHE A 319 -14.10 -7.89 15.13
N GLY A 320 -13.04 -7.60 14.38
CA GLY A 320 -11.96 -8.53 14.08
C GLY A 320 -10.68 -8.12 14.83
N THR A 321 -9.57 -7.99 14.11
CA THR A 321 -8.35 -7.32 14.58
C THR A 321 -8.08 -6.09 13.72
N LEU A 322 -7.01 -5.32 13.99
CA LEU A 322 -6.78 -4.02 13.35
C LEU A 322 -6.57 -4.12 11.82
N THR A 323 -6.15 -5.27 11.32
CA THR A 323 -5.85 -5.50 9.90
C THR A 323 -6.84 -6.45 9.23
N SER A 324 -7.89 -6.86 9.93
CA SER A 324 -8.81 -7.88 9.42
C SER A 324 -10.05 -7.31 8.76
N SER A 325 -10.50 -7.96 7.69
CA SER A 325 -11.85 -7.78 7.14
C SER A 325 -12.86 -8.65 7.92
N ILE A 326 -14.06 -8.12 8.19
CA ILE A 326 -15.18 -8.88 8.77
C ILE A 326 -16.44 -8.83 7.88
N MET A 327 -16.41 -8.00 6.84
CA MET A 327 -17.41 -7.97 5.77
C MET A 327 -16.78 -8.43 4.46
N VAL A 328 -17.43 -9.36 3.78
CA VAL A 328 -17.02 -9.81 2.44
C VAL A 328 -18.22 -9.90 1.52
N LYS A 329 -17.95 -9.80 0.23
CA LYS A 329 -18.95 -9.95 -0.83
C LYS A 329 -18.72 -11.24 -1.58
N ASP A 330 -19.79 -11.98 -1.84
CA ASP A 330 -19.72 -13.13 -2.73
C ASP A 330 -19.89 -12.76 -4.20
N THR A 331 -19.80 -13.76 -5.07
CA THR A 331 -19.98 -13.59 -6.52
C THR A 331 -21.40 -13.22 -6.94
N ASN A 332 -22.41 -13.40 -6.08
CA ASN A 332 -23.79 -12.95 -6.30
C ASN A 332 -24.01 -11.50 -5.83
N GLY A 333 -23.04 -10.92 -5.11
CA GLY A 333 -23.13 -9.61 -4.50
C GLY A 333 -23.74 -9.60 -3.11
N ASP A 334 -24.02 -10.78 -2.51
CA ASP A 334 -24.44 -10.89 -1.12
C ASP A 334 -23.27 -10.46 -0.22
N ILE A 335 -23.57 -9.69 0.83
CA ILE A 335 -22.59 -9.28 1.84
C ILE A 335 -22.74 -10.20 3.05
N TYR A 336 -21.64 -10.78 3.49
CA TYR A 336 -21.57 -11.57 4.72
C TYR A 336 -20.86 -10.76 5.79
N VAL A 337 -21.42 -10.71 7.00
CA VAL A 337 -20.95 -9.88 8.12
C VAL A 337 -20.67 -10.76 9.32
N GLN A 338 -19.42 -10.80 9.77
CA GLN A 338 -18.98 -11.63 10.89
C GLN A 338 -19.01 -10.86 12.21
N GLY A 339 -19.66 -11.45 13.22
CA GLY A 339 -19.61 -11.00 14.62
C GLY A 339 -18.90 -12.04 15.49
N SER A 340 -18.01 -11.58 16.38
CA SER A 340 -17.25 -12.48 17.25
C SER A 340 -18.08 -12.96 18.44
N GLY A 341 -19.14 -12.25 18.80
CA GLY A 341 -19.97 -12.54 19.98
C GLY A 341 -19.30 -12.16 21.32
N LEU A 342 -18.02 -11.81 21.33
CA LEU A 342 -17.28 -11.47 22.54
C LEU A 342 -17.92 -10.32 23.31
N PHE A 343 -17.73 -10.32 24.63
CA PHE A 343 -18.25 -9.31 25.58
C PHE A 343 -19.79 -9.18 25.66
N SER A 344 -20.54 -9.92 24.85
CA SER A 344 -22.00 -9.82 24.76
C SER A 344 -22.76 -11.03 25.32
N GLY A 345 -22.04 -12.14 25.56
CA GLY A 345 -22.65 -13.43 25.90
C GLY A 345 -23.39 -14.10 24.73
N LYS A 346 -23.22 -13.60 23.50
CA LYS A 346 -23.75 -14.19 22.25
C LYS A 346 -22.72 -15.11 21.60
N ASN A 347 -23.20 -15.97 20.72
CA ASN A 347 -22.34 -16.79 19.87
C ASN A 347 -21.65 -15.91 18.81
N SER A 348 -20.47 -16.34 18.38
CA SER A 348 -19.90 -15.90 17.12
C SER A 348 -20.75 -16.41 15.96
N GLY A 349 -20.94 -15.58 14.94
CA GLY A 349 -21.71 -15.97 13.77
C GLY A 349 -21.57 -15.03 12.60
N ILE A 350 -22.11 -15.47 11.46
CA ILE A 350 -22.12 -14.71 10.21
C ILE A 350 -23.58 -14.44 9.82
N LEU A 351 -23.86 -13.16 9.60
CA LEU A 351 -25.11 -12.65 9.05
C LEU A 351 -24.94 -12.39 7.56
N ARG A 352 -26.06 -12.23 6.84
CA ARG A 352 -26.06 -11.91 5.41
C ARG A 352 -26.95 -10.72 5.12
N ILE A 353 -26.53 -9.87 4.20
CA ILE A 353 -27.36 -8.88 3.52
C ILE A 353 -27.37 -9.28 2.05
N LYS A 354 -28.56 -9.55 1.49
CA LYS A 354 -28.67 -10.00 0.10
C LYS A 354 -28.25 -8.88 -0.87
N SER A 355 -27.76 -9.27 -2.04
CA SER A 355 -27.40 -8.35 -3.12
C SER A 355 -28.57 -7.39 -3.43
N GLY A 356 -28.31 -6.09 -3.37
CA GLY A 356 -29.30 -5.03 -3.58
C GLY A 356 -30.25 -4.76 -2.41
N GLU A 357 -30.21 -5.56 -1.35
CA GLU A 357 -31.02 -5.36 -0.14
C GLU A 357 -30.29 -4.49 0.89
N THR A 358 -31.05 -3.99 1.86
CA THR A 358 -30.55 -3.11 2.92
C THR A 358 -30.99 -3.57 4.32
N GLU A 359 -31.37 -4.84 4.44
CA GLU A 359 -31.76 -5.49 5.70
C GLU A 359 -30.98 -6.79 5.86
N PHE A 360 -30.75 -7.22 7.10
CA PHE A 360 -30.24 -8.56 7.35
C PHE A 360 -31.25 -9.60 6.88
N ASP A 361 -30.75 -10.64 6.23
CA ASP A 361 -31.53 -11.77 5.79
C ASP A 361 -31.94 -12.61 7.02
N THR A 362 -33.22 -12.57 7.35
CA THR A 362 -33.78 -13.30 8.50
C THR A 362 -33.63 -14.82 8.33
N ASP A 363 -33.58 -15.30 7.10
CA ASP A 363 -33.49 -16.73 6.79
C ASP A 363 -32.05 -17.27 6.82
N TYR A 364 -31.05 -16.40 6.96
CA TYR A 364 -29.64 -16.77 6.99
C TYR A 364 -29.00 -16.44 8.33
N PHE A 365 -28.38 -17.44 8.95
CA PHE A 365 -27.44 -17.25 10.04
C PHE A 365 -26.50 -18.45 10.10
N PHE A 366 -25.20 -18.18 10.09
CA PHE A 366 -24.18 -19.20 10.32
C PHE A 366 -23.66 -19.08 11.75
N ASP A 367 -24.15 -19.94 12.65
CA ASP A 367 -23.70 -20.02 14.04
C ASP A 367 -22.30 -20.67 14.12
N LEU A 368 -21.25 -19.86 14.10
CA LEU A 368 -19.87 -20.32 14.09
C LEU A 368 -19.48 -20.98 15.42
N THR A 369 -19.97 -20.48 16.55
CA THR A 369 -19.70 -21.11 17.85
C THR A 369 -20.20 -22.55 17.87
N THR A 370 -21.42 -22.80 17.39
CA THR A 370 -21.99 -24.15 17.33
C THR A 370 -21.31 -25.04 16.28
N LYS A 371 -20.94 -24.49 15.12
CA LYS A 371 -20.46 -25.27 13.96
C LYS A 371 -18.95 -25.48 13.93
N VAL A 372 -18.18 -24.49 14.36
CA VAL A 372 -16.71 -24.44 14.30
C VAL A 372 -16.09 -24.64 15.70
N GLY A 373 -16.78 -24.21 16.76
CA GLY A 373 -16.39 -24.51 18.14
C GLY A 373 -15.60 -23.41 18.87
N GLY A 374 -15.78 -22.14 18.52
CA GLY A 374 -15.13 -21.02 19.22
C GLY A 374 -15.55 -19.65 18.69
N SER A 375 -14.98 -18.60 19.27
CA SER A 375 -15.11 -17.24 18.75
C SER A 375 -14.26 -17.09 17.49
N CYS A 376 -14.87 -16.62 16.40
CA CYS A 376 -14.18 -16.42 15.15
C CYS A 376 -13.90 -14.94 14.92
N PHE A 377 -12.81 -14.67 14.20
CA PHE A 377 -12.38 -13.33 13.85
C PHE A 377 -11.88 -13.31 12.41
N GLY A 378 -12.25 -12.26 11.70
CA GLY A 378 -11.90 -12.11 10.31
C GLY A 378 -12.76 -13.01 9.41
N LEU A 379 -13.16 -12.48 8.27
CA LEU A 379 -13.90 -13.19 7.26
C LEU A 379 -13.28 -12.84 5.91
N TYR A 380 -12.91 -13.86 5.15
CA TYR A 380 -12.27 -13.72 3.85
C TYR A 380 -12.96 -14.62 2.86
N GLN A 381 -13.26 -14.09 1.68
CA GLN A 381 -13.82 -14.83 0.57
C GLN A 381 -12.95 -14.61 -0.66
N PHE A 382 -12.63 -15.71 -1.35
CA PHE A 382 -11.70 -15.72 -2.47
C PHE A 382 -12.42 -15.88 -3.79
N SER A 383 -11.73 -15.55 -4.88
CA SER A 383 -12.31 -15.51 -6.24
C SER A 383 -12.91 -16.84 -6.71
N ASN A 384 -12.49 -17.97 -6.13
CA ASN A 384 -13.04 -19.30 -6.45
C ASN A 384 -14.24 -19.70 -5.57
N GLY A 385 -14.73 -18.79 -4.72
CA GLY A 385 -15.85 -18.99 -3.81
C GLY A 385 -15.50 -19.63 -2.47
N GLN A 386 -14.25 -20.02 -2.23
CA GLN A 386 -13.84 -20.50 -0.90
C GLN A 386 -13.85 -19.35 0.10
N ALA A 387 -14.27 -19.65 1.33
CA ALA A 387 -14.25 -18.71 2.43
C ALA A 387 -13.45 -19.27 3.62
N MET A 388 -12.82 -18.37 4.36
CA MET A 388 -11.99 -18.71 5.52
C MET A 388 -12.19 -17.71 6.64
N THR A 389 -11.97 -18.18 7.86
CA THR A 389 -11.99 -17.39 9.09
C THR A 389 -10.88 -17.86 10.03
N ALA A 390 -10.55 -17.09 11.05
CA ALA A 390 -9.66 -17.51 12.12
C ALA A 390 -10.47 -17.81 13.38
N VAL A 391 -10.15 -18.91 14.06
CA VAL A 391 -10.76 -19.31 15.32
C VAL A 391 -9.81 -18.94 16.44
N SER A 392 -10.30 -18.23 17.46
CA SER A 392 -9.49 -17.94 18.64
C SER A 392 -9.30 -19.21 19.48
N GLU A 393 -8.07 -19.46 19.88
CA GLU A 393 -7.70 -20.53 20.81
C GLU A 393 -7.83 -20.09 22.28
N ASN A 394 -7.86 -18.77 22.51
CA ASN A 394 -8.01 -18.18 23.83
C ASN A 394 -8.68 -16.80 23.75
N ASP A 395 -9.96 -16.74 24.07
CA ASP A 395 -10.77 -15.51 24.08
C ASP A 395 -10.31 -14.49 25.14
N ASP A 396 -9.45 -14.87 26.09
CA ASP A 396 -8.85 -13.94 27.04
C ASP A 396 -7.52 -13.34 26.52
N ASN A 397 -6.94 -13.90 25.45
CA ASN A 397 -5.66 -13.49 24.87
C ASN A 397 -5.68 -13.42 23.33
N TRP A 398 -6.80 -13.02 22.74
CA TRP A 398 -6.87 -12.83 21.27
C TRP A 398 -5.96 -11.68 20.78
N PHE A 399 -5.46 -10.82 21.65
CA PHE A 399 -4.41 -9.87 21.25
C PHE A 399 -3.04 -10.52 21.04
N GLY A 400 -2.78 -11.66 21.68
CA GLY A 400 -1.56 -12.44 21.46
C GLY A 400 -0.32 -11.97 22.24
N PHE A 401 -0.49 -11.58 23.50
CA PHE A 401 0.61 -11.10 24.33
C PHE A 401 1.29 -12.20 25.15
N ASP A 402 0.60 -13.33 25.38
CA ASP A 402 0.98 -14.27 26.44
C ASP A 402 1.96 -15.39 26.00
N GLY A 403 2.34 -15.43 24.71
CA GLY A 403 3.49 -16.17 24.16
C GLY A 403 3.50 -17.71 24.24
N ASP A 404 2.76 -18.34 25.16
CA ASP A 404 2.89 -19.76 25.46
C ASP A 404 2.14 -20.68 24.48
N ASN A 405 1.10 -20.18 23.83
CA ASN A 405 0.29 -20.90 22.83
C ASN A 405 -0.11 -19.97 21.69
N PRO A 406 -0.32 -20.49 20.48
CA PRO A 406 -0.84 -19.67 19.39
C PRO A 406 -2.22 -19.13 19.76
N SER A 407 -2.48 -17.91 19.32
CA SER A 407 -3.74 -17.20 19.62
C SER A 407 -4.86 -17.62 18.67
N PHE A 408 -4.52 -18.03 17.45
CA PHE A 408 -5.49 -18.34 16.40
C PHE A 408 -5.05 -19.49 15.49
N ARG A 409 -6.03 -20.29 15.09
CA ARG A 409 -5.94 -21.23 13.97
C ARG A 409 -6.86 -20.83 12.83
N TYR A 410 -6.62 -21.38 11.64
CA TYR A 410 -7.38 -21.04 10.43
C TYR A 410 -8.39 -22.13 10.07
N ARG A 411 -9.59 -21.71 9.69
CA ARG A 411 -10.71 -22.61 9.34
C ARG A 411 -11.25 -22.29 7.96
N LYS A 412 -11.50 -23.32 7.17
CA LYS A 412 -12.28 -23.22 5.94
C LYS A 412 -13.76 -23.34 6.27
N ILE A 413 -14.57 -22.49 5.66
CA ILE A 413 -16.02 -22.45 5.87
C ILE A 413 -16.77 -22.35 4.55
N ASP A 414 -18.00 -22.84 4.54
CA ASP A 414 -18.96 -22.69 3.44
C ASP A 414 -20.04 -21.70 3.85
N LEU A 415 -19.99 -20.50 3.27
CA LEU A 415 -20.99 -19.46 3.55
C LEU A 415 -22.36 -19.87 3.05
N ALA A 416 -22.48 -20.39 1.83
CA ALA A 416 -23.77 -20.72 1.24
C ALA A 416 -24.50 -21.83 2.00
N ASN A 417 -23.77 -22.85 2.45
CA ASN A 417 -24.34 -24.02 3.13
C ASN A 417 -24.29 -23.91 4.67
N THR A 418 -23.66 -22.88 5.24
CA THR A 418 -23.46 -22.72 6.69
C THR A 418 -22.76 -23.92 7.35
N THR A 419 -21.78 -24.48 6.65
CA THR A 419 -21.04 -25.66 7.10
C THR A 419 -19.58 -25.36 7.33
N ASP A 420 -19.05 -25.92 8.41
CA ASP A 420 -17.63 -26.00 8.68
C ASP A 420 -16.96 -27.00 7.72
N GLN A 421 -15.87 -26.59 7.08
CA GLN A 421 -15.10 -27.43 6.15
C GLN A 421 -13.76 -27.91 6.73
N GLY A 422 -13.49 -27.63 8.01
CA GLY A 422 -12.32 -28.11 8.72
C GLY A 422 -11.14 -27.14 8.74
N ASP A 423 -10.06 -27.54 9.40
CA ASP A 423 -8.82 -26.77 9.46
C ASP A 423 -8.13 -26.71 8.09
N LEU A 424 -7.32 -25.68 7.89
CA LEU A 424 -6.35 -25.66 6.80
C LEU A 424 -5.28 -26.74 7.01
N ASP A 425 -4.46 -26.99 5.97
CA ASP A 425 -3.37 -27.96 6.05
C ASP A 425 -2.46 -27.65 7.25
N ALA A 426 -2.13 -28.68 8.03
CA ALA A 426 -1.36 -28.55 9.28
C ALA A 426 0.06 -28.00 9.09
N SER A 427 0.55 -27.93 7.85
CA SER A 427 1.81 -27.26 7.52
C SER A 427 1.70 -25.73 7.49
N LEU A 428 0.49 -25.15 7.51
CA LEU A 428 0.27 -23.73 7.81
C LEU A 428 0.28 -23.55 9.34
N PRO A 429 1.27 -22.86 9.92
CA PRO A 429 1.31 -22.71 11.37
C PRO A 429 0.22 -21.76 11.87
N ASN A 430 -0.23 -22.00 13.10
CA ASN A 430 -1.08 -21.07 13.82
C ASN A 430 -0.30 -19.82 14.22
N THR A 431 -0.98 -18.66 14.34
CA THR A 431 -0.32 -17.38 14.64
C THR A 431 -0.44 -16.99 16.12
N PHE A 432 0.61 -16.41 16.67
CA PHE A 432 0.67 -15.91 18.04
C PHE A 432 0.19 -14.46 18.16
N ALA A 433 0.28 -13.65 17.11
CA ALA A 433 -0.03 -12.21 17.12
C ALA A 433 -1.08 -11.80 16.08
N ALA A 434 -2.20 -12.52 16.01
CA ALA A 434 -3.30 -12.25 15.07
C ALA A 434 -3.84 -10.81 15.13
N SER A 435 -3.73 -10.13 16.28
CA SER A 435 -4.08 -8.71 16.40
C SER A 435 -3.40 -7.82 15.36
N ARG A 436 -2.27 -8.29 14.81
CA ARG A 436 -1.40 -7.57 13.87
C ARG A 436 -1.32 -8.28 12.52
N THR A 437 -1.42 -9.60 12.47
CA THR A 437 -1.17 -10.41 11.25
C THR A 437 -2.40 -11.11 10.68
N MET A 438 -3.61 -10.84 11.18
CA MET A 438 -4.80 -11.59 10.75
C MET A 438 -5.45 -10.94 9.53
N PHE A 439 -4.74 -10.99 8.40
CA PHE A 439 -5.26 -10.68 7.07
C PHE A 439 -4.84 -11.75 6.06
N PHE A 440 -5.74 -12.10 5.13
CA PHE A 440 -5.44 -13.07 4.07
C PHE A 440 -5.46 -12.32 2.73
N SER A 441 -4.33 -12.34 2.02
CA SER A 441 -4.18 -11.57 0.79
C SER A 441 -4.14 -12.52 -0.40
N GLN A 442 -5.18 -12.50 -1.23
CA GLN A 442 -5.20 -13.23 -2.49
C GLN A 442 -4.38 -12.45 -3.53
N ILE A 443 -3.24 -13.01 -3.94
CA ILE A 443 -2.30 -12.35 -4.86
C ILE A 443 -2.37 -12.89 -6.30
N SER A 444 -3.07 -14.00 -6.51
CA SER A 444 -3.38 -14.54 -7.83
C SER A 444 -4.70 -15.32 -7.79
N THR A 445 -5.15 -15.84 -8.93
CA THR A 445 -6.38 -16.64 -9.01
C THR A 445 -6.39 -17.88 -8.11
N ASP A 446 -5.22 -18.39 -7.72
CA ASP A 446 -5.08 -19.63 -6.96
C ASP A 446 -4.19 -19.50 -5.71
N GLU A 447 -3.56 -18.36 -5.46
CA GLU A 447 -2.62 -18.18 -4.34
C GLU A 447 -3.12 -17.15 -3.32
N VAL A 448 -3.19 -17.56 -2.06
CA VAL A 448 -3.49 -16.73 -0.90
C VAL A 448 -2.31 -16.71 0.05
N LEU A 449 -1.98 -15.54 0.57
CA LEU A 449 -0.91 -15.36 1.54
C LEU A 449 -1.43 -15.19 2.96
N PHE A 450 -0.73 -15.84 3.89
CA PHE A 450 -0.97 -15.87 5.33
C PHE A 450 0.27 -15.39 6.06
N PRO A 451 0.23 -14.21 6.70
CA PRO A 451 1.30 -13.78 7.57
C PRO A 451 1.13 -14.40 8.96
N ILE A 452 2.18 -15.09 9.39
CA ILE A 452 2.25 -15.84 10.63
C ILE A 452 3.27 -15.17 11.53
N ALA A 453 2.82 -14.78 12.72
CA ALA A 453 3.71 -14.47 13.83
C ALA A 453 3.99 -15.78 14.57
N GLY A 454 5.16 -16.38 14.36
CA GLY A 454 5.54 -17.64 14.99
C GLY A 454 6.27 -17.44 16.32
N SER A 455 6.49 -18.53 17.05
CA SER A 455 7.32 -18.51 18.27
C SER A 455 8.81 -18.32 17.96
N ASP A 456 9.25 -18.83 16.80
CA ASP A 456 10.67 -18.90 16.41
C ASP A 456 11.00 -17.94 15.27
N GLU A 457 10.06 -17.73 14.35
CA GLU A 457 10.19 -16.82 13.21
C GLU A 457 8.84 -16.21 12.81
N ASP A 458 8.87 -14.97 12.32
CA ASP A 458 7.77 -14.37 11.59
C ASP A 458 7.92 -14.71 10.10
N ALA A 459 6.84 -15.13 9.44
CA ALA A 459 6.92 -15.54 8.04
C ALA A 459 5.60 -15.36 7.31
N VAL A 460 5.66 -15.25 5.98
CA VAL A 460 4.50 -15.33 5.10
C VAL A 460 4.48 -16.71 4.45
N TYR A 461 3.33 -17.37 4.55
CA TYR A 461 3.03 -18.64 3.92
C TYR A 461 2.09 -18.42 2.74
N SER A 462 2.26 -19.19 1.68
CA SER A 462 1.28 -19.30 0.61
C SER A 462 0.41 -20.53 0.79
N PHE A 463 -0.85 -20.40 0.39
CA PHE A 463 -1.85 -21.44 0.32
C PHE A 463 -2.41 -21.47 -1.10
N THR A 464 -2.39 -22.65 -1.71
CA THR A 464 -2.94 -22.88 -3.06
C THR A 464 -4.41 -23.27 -2.94
N LEU A 465 -5.33 -22.42 -3.41
CA LEU A 465 -6.77 -22.60 -3.25
C LEU A 465 -7.28 -23.91 -3.87
N GLY A 466 -6.78 -24.30 -5.04
CA GLY A 466 -7.23 -25.49 -5.77
C GLY A 466 -6.78 -26.82 -5.14
N THR A 467 -5.63 -26.85 -4.46
CA THR A 467 -5.03 -28.08 -3.94
C THR A 467 -4.98 -28.15 -2.42
N GLY A 468 -5.07 -27.01 -1.74
CA GLY A 468 -4.81 -26.88 -0.31
C GLY A 468 -3.32 -26.89 0.06
N ALA A 469 -2.41 -26.89 -0.93
CA ALA A 469 -0.98 -26.96 -0.68
C ALA A 469 -0.47 -25.68 0.00
N VAL A 470 0.35 -25.86 1.03
CA VAL A 470 0.97 -24.77 1.78
C VAL A 470 2.48 -24.77 1.54
N ALA A 471 3.07 -23.58 1.38
CA ALA A 471 4.51 -23.39 1.33
C ALA A 471 4.92 -22.13 2.10
N LYS A 472 6.07 -22.18 2.79
CA LYS A 472 6.67 -20.94 3.31
C LYS A 472 7.21 -20.13 2.13
N LYS A 473 6.76 -18.88 2.00
CA LYS A 473 7.14 -17.98 0.90
C LYS A 473 8.33 -17.10 1.27
N MET A 474 8.28 -16.48 2.44
CA MET A 474 9.36 -15.61 2.93
C MET A 474 9.38 -15.55 4.46
N THR A 475 10.57 -15.38 5.04
CA THR A 475 10.74 -15.08 6.48
C THR A 475 10.89 -13.55 6.66
N SER A 476 10.20 -12.97 7.63
CA SER A 476 10.42 -11.58 8.03
C SER A 476 11.46 -11.50 9.15
N THR A 477 12.53 -10.74 8.93
CA THR A 477 13.64 -10.60 9.90
C THR A 477 13.56 -9.30 10.71
N SER A 478 12.54 -8.48 10.47
CA SER A 478 12.35 -7.18 11.12
C SER A 478 10.99 -7.03 11.80
N GLY A 479 10.27 -8.12 12.08
CA GLY A 479 8.99 -8.11 12.80
C GLY A 479 7.81 -8.57 11.97
N TYR A 480 6.60 -8.23 12.41
CA TYR A 480 5.36 -8.80 11.86
C TYR A 480 5.00 -8.19 10.51
N VAL A 481 4.65 -9.02 9.52
CA VAL A 481 3.99 -8.53 8.31
C VAL A 481 2.53 -8.23 8.65
N THR A 482 2.13 -6.95 8.53
CA THR A 482 0.82 -6.46 8.96
C THR A 482 -0.05 -5.93 7.83
N GLY A 483 0.49 -5.87 6.60
CA GLY A 483 -0.31 -5.60 5.41
C GLY A 483 0.41 -6.00 4.14
N LEU A 484 -0.36 -6.43 3.15
CA LEU A 484 0.11 -6.71 1.80
C LEU A 484 -1.01 -6.47 0.80
N VAL A 485 -0.80 -5.49 -0.09
CA VAL A 485 -1.79 -5.07 -1.08
C VAL A 485 -1.16 -5.05 -2.48
N PRO A 486 -1.88 -5.47 -3.53
CA PRO A 486 -1.42 -5.29 -4.91
C PRO A 486 -1.45 -3.79 -5.28
N VAL A 487 -0.50 -3.35 -6.10
CA VAL A 487 -0.33 -1.96 -6.58
C VAL A 487 0.03 -1.92 -8.07
N GLN A 488 -0.62 -2.78 -8.86
CA GLN A 488 -0.46 -2.86 -10.32
C GLN A 488 -1.79 -2.62 -11.04
#